data_AF-A0A146L5W8-F1
#
_entry.id   AF-A0A146L5W8-F1
#
_cell.length_a   1.000
_cell.length_b   1.000
_cell.length_c   1.000
_cell.angle_alpha   90.00
_cell.angle_beta   90.00
_cell.angle_gamma   90.00
#
_symmetry.space_group_name_H-M   'P 1'
#
loop_
_entity.id
_entity.type
_entity.pdbx_description
1 polymer ?
#
loop_
_entity_poly.entity_id
_entity_poly.type
_entity_poly.pdbx_seq_one_letter_code
_entity_poly.pdbx_strand_id
1 'polypeptide(L)'
;MDPGVTELKQEIERLTRELDQASSEKIQSAQYGLGLLEEKKALLQKCEELESLYENTRNELDITQEALAKFQTTHKVTKESGIEQEESLLSESAAMETSLTTTIIDLENELKQVRQEYERVAEERERITSDFSELHKVKIEAEKERKQLRSEVRELKLRETRLLTDYSELEEENIILQKQVSGLKSSQVEFEGAKHEINRLQEELELYQQQVDELTKLKRIAEKQMEEALESLQAEREAKYAMKKELDHRINSESMFNLSNLAFSIRGMGEEGALGSDDDDLPVLKRIEADLQNPELVSPEAKHVDLFSEIHLNELKKLEKQLETVESEKVGLAQTLREAQTSAERYQSDLQVMKGRIIKLMSNMDSLHYMAHNLNPSMDNGTLNQFQNWYKQAVDMIDLCHQEVEQIDKNLNGSDITAQLRQELTSYKNKLVTNEQKLLELQEEIKQRISLTTAANNCLEQAHNDLTNVSDELAQLYHHVCTVNGEIPTRVLLDHEKHINTGTGVTVEKNAKNSEALPDAAAVTQNVETILDQVKHLKTAVNHTIERAKAGAGNSDLFMTSLGPEEVSELQEQVIKLKSLLSTKREQIATLRTVLKSNKNTAEFALSNLKSKYDNEKAVVSETMM
;
A
#
# COMPACT_ATOMS: atom_id res chain seq x y z
N MET A 1 164.75 120.94 63.96
CA MET A 1 165.61 120.00 63.22
C MET A 1 165.62 118.72 64.01
N ASP A 2 164.95 117.69 63.50
CA ASP A 2 165.18 116.29 63.86
C ASP A 2 164.56 115.42 62.73
N PRO A 3 165.35 114.70 61.92
CA PRO A 3 164.91 114.07 60.65
C PRO A 3 163.90 112.92 60.81
N GLY A 4 163.65 112.42 62.02
CA GLY A 4 162.66 111.35 62.26
C GLY A 4 161.18 111.77 62.08
N VAL A 5 160.86 113.07 62.17
CA VAL A 5 159.47 113.56 62.01
C VAL A 5 159.04 113.63 60.55
N THR A 6 159.99 113.79 59.62
CA THR A 6 159.72 113.85 58.18
C THR A 6 159.50 112.46 57.56
N GLU A 7 160.24 111.44 58.01
CA GLU A 7 160.06 110.06 57.55
C GLU A 7 158.72 109.47 58.03
N LEU A 8 158.34 109.72 59.29
CA LEU A 8 157.05 109.27 59.83
C LEU A 8 155.85 109.92 59.11
N LYS A 9 155.97 111.18 58.69
CA LYS A 9 154.90 111.84 57.91
C LYS A 9 154.75 111.27 56.50
N GLN A 10 155.87 110.96 55.83
CA GLN A 10 155.85 110.30 54.52
C GLN A 10 155.27 108.89 54.60
N GLU A 11 155.59 108.15 55.67
CA GLU A 11 155.06 106.80 55.87
C GLU A 11 153.55 106.82 56.21
N ILE A 12 153.09 107.77 57.02
CA ILE A 12 151.65 107.98 57.26
C ILE A 12 150.93 108.32 55.95
N GLU A 13 151.49 109.19 55.12
CA GLU A 13 150.88 109.58 53.84
C GLU A 13 150.83 108.40 52.85
N ARG A 14 151.87 107.57 52.83
CA ARG A 14 151.90 106.32 52.05
C ARG A 14 150.84 105.32 52.52
N LEU A 15 150.80 105.03 53.82
CA LEU A 15 149.81 104.11 54.40
C LEU A 15 148.38 104.63 54.21
N THR A 16 148.17 105.95 54.23
CA THR A 16 146.86 106.55 53.94
C THR A 16 146.46 106.32 52.48
N ARG A 17 147.38 106.50 51.51
CA ARG A 17 147.11 106.21 50.10
C ARG A 17 146.88 104.71 49.84
N GLU A 18 147.67 103.83 50.45
CA GLU A 18 147.46 102.38 50.34
C GLU A 18 146.12 101.96 50.97
N LEU A 19 145.74 102.57 52.10
CA LEU A 19 144.43 102.35 52.74
C LEU A 19 143.28 102.87 51.89
N ASP A 20 143.41 104.07 51.29
CA ASP A 20 142.41 104.65 50.39
C ASP A 20 142.26 103.83 49.11
N GLN A 21 143.37 103.33 48.56
CA GLN A 21 143.36 102.45 47.40
C GLN A 21 142.70 101.10 47.74
N ALA A 22 143.09 100.45 48.85
CA ALA A 22 142.45 99.22 49.29
C ALA A 22 140.97 99.42 49.65
N SER A 23 140.61 100.58 50.21
CA SER A 23 139.22 100.97 50.49
C SER A 23 138.43 101.16 49.19
N SER A 24 139.00 101.87 48.20
CA SER A 24 138.41 102.05 46.87
C SER A 24 138.22 100.73 46.13
N GLU A 25 139.23 99.86 46.11
CA GLU A 25 139.16 98.53 45.49
C GLU A 25 138.15 97.64 46.21
N LYS A 26 138.06 97.72 47.54
CA LYS A 26 137.03 97.04 48.32
C LYS A 26 135.63 97.57 48.01
N ILE A 27 135.46 98.89 47.86
CA ILE A 27 134.20 99.52 47.47
C ILE A 27 133.82 99.11 46.05
N GLN A 28 134.75 99.13 45.09
CA GLN A 28 134.51 98.68 43.72
C GLN A 28 134.14 97.19 43.67
N SER A 29 134.86 96.33 44.40
CA SER A 29 134.53 94.91 44.48
C SER A 29 133.18 94.66 45.14
N ALA A 30 132.79 95.48 46.13
CA ALA A 30 131.46 95.42 46.73
C ALA A 30 130.37 95.91 45.76
N GLN A 31 130.65 96.95 44.97
CA GLN A 31 129.73 97.44 43.92
C GLN A 31 129.54 96.41 42.80
N TYR A 32 130.62 95.78 42.32
CA TYR A 32 130.54 94.68 41.35
C TYR A 32 129.85 93.44 41.96
N GLY A 33 130.14 93.13 43.23
CA GLY A 33 129.46 92.06 43.96
C GLY A 33 127.96 92.31 44.11
N LEU A 34 127.56 93.56 44.37
CA LEU A 34 126.15 93.96 44.45
C LEU A 34 125.47 93.86 43.07
N GLY A 35 126.10 94.35 42.01
CA GLY A 35 125.59 94.23 40.65
C GLY A 35 125.42 92.78 40.20
N LEU A 36 126.39 91.91 40.51
CA LEU A 36 126.28 90.47 40.24
C LEU A 36 125.18 89.80 41.08
N LEU A 37 124.97 90.24 42.32
CA LEU A 37 123.87 89.74 43.16
C LEU A 37 122.50 90.20 42.63
N GLU A 38 122.40 91.42 42.13
CA GLU A 38 121.19 91.96 41.47
C GLU A 38 120.89 91.22 40.16
N GLU A 39 121.91 91.00 39.31
CA GLU A 39 121.77 90.19 38.09
C GLU A 39 121.41 88.74 38.40
N LYS A 40 122.06 88.12 39.40
CA LYS A 40 121.70 86.77 39.86
C LYS A 40 120.27 86.72 40.37
N LYS A 41 119.82 87.73 41.13
CA LYS A 41 118.45 87.82 41.63
C LYS A 41 117.46 87.97 40.47
N ALA A 42 117.76 88.81 39.48
CA ALA A 42 116.94 88.99 38.28
C ALA A 42 116.88 87.71 37.43
N LEU A 43 118.00 86.99 37.29
CA LEU A 43 118.04 85.70 36.58
C LEU A 43 117.29 84.61 37.33
N LEU A 44 117.42 84.51 38.65
CA LEU A 44 116.65 83.57 39.46
C LEU A 44 115.15 83.84 39.34
N GLN A 45 114.73 85.10 39.44
CA GLN A 45 113.33 85.48 39.24
C GLN A 45 112.83 85.07 37.84
N LYS A 46 113.65 85.29 36.80
CA LYS A 46 113.31 84.87 35.43
C LYS A 46 113.24 83.34 35.27
N CYS A 47 114.12 82.60 35.94
CA CYS A 47 114.06 81.13 35.95
C CYS A 47 112.80 80.64 36.67
N GLU A 48 112.47 81.21 37.83
CA GLU A 48 111.24 80.88 38.57
C GLU A 48 109.97 81.21 37.76
N GLU A 49 109.95 82.36 37.06
CA GLU A 49 108.87 82.72 36.14
C GLU A 49 108.75 81.74 34.97
N LEU A 50 109.87 81.33 34.37
CA LEU A 50 109.89 80.34 33.29
C LEU A 50 109.48 78.94 33.74
N GLU A 51 109.91 78.51 34.93
CA GLU A 51 109.49 77.25 35.54
C GLU A 51 107.99 77.26 35.82
N SER A 52 107.45 78.36 36.36
CA SER A 52 106.02 78.51 36.57
C SER A 52 105.23 78.46 35.26
N LEU A 53 105.71 79.14 34.20
CA LEU A 53 105.09 79.08 32.87
C LEU A 53 105.19 77.67 32.27
N TYR A 54 106.30 76.97 32.46
CA TYR A 54 106.47 75.60 31.99
C TYR A 54 105.53 74.63 32.72
N GLU A 55 105.43 74.73 34.05
CA GLU A 55 104.49 73.92 34.83
C GLU A 55 103.04 74.20 34.44
N ASN A 56 102.67 75.47 34.25
CA ASN A 56 101.33 75.85 33.80
C ASN A 56 101.01 75.29 32.41
N THR A 57 101.90 75.46 31.44
CA THR A 57 101.70 74.94 30.07
C THR A 57 101.68 73.41 30.02
N ARG A 58 102.48 72.75 30.86
CA ARG A 58 102.44 71.29 31.03
C ARG A 58 101.10 70.83 31.60
N ASN A 59 100.61 71.50 32.65
CA ASN A 59 99.31 71.18 33.24
C ASN A 59 98.16 71.41 32.24
N GLU A 60 98.20 72.50 31.47
CA GLU A 60 97.25 72.76 30.39
C GLU A 60 97.31 71.68 29.29
N LEU A 61 98.51 71.22 28.93
CA LEU A 61 98.69 70.12 27.99
C LEU A 61 98.09 68.82 28.53
N ASP A 62 98.33 68.47 29.78
CA ASP A 62 97.80 67.26 30.40
C ASP A 62 96.26 67.30 30.46
N ILE A 63 95.68 68.44 30.85
CA ILE A 63 94.21 68.65 30.86
C ILE A 63 93.63 68.51 29.46
N THR A 64 94.27 69.11 28.44
CA THR A 64 93.77 69.04 27.06
C THR A 64 93.91 67.64 26.47
N GLN A 65 94.97 66.89 26.79
CA GLN A 65 95.11 65.49 26.41
C GLN A 65 94.05 64.62 27.08
N GLU A 66 93.79 64.81 28.37
CA GLU A 66 92.74 64.08 29.08
C GLU A 66 91.34 64.39 28.51
N ALA A 67 91.07 65.67 28.21
CA ALA A 67 89.82 66.09 27.56
C ALA A 67 89.66 65.47 26.16
N LEU A 68 90.74 65.41 25.38
CA LEU A 68 90.75 64.78 24.05
C LEU A 68 90.49 63.26 24.16
N ALA A 69 91.13 62.58 25.10
CA ALA A 69 90.92 61.14 25.33
C ALA A 69 89.48 60.84 25.77
N LYS A 70 88.94 61.65 26.69
CA LYS A 70 87.51 61.58 27.09
C LYS A 70 86.59 61.84 25.90
N PHE A 71 86.90 62.84 25.08
CA PHE A 71 86.09 63.14 23.89
C PHE A 71 86.12 61.98 22.89
N GLN A 72 87.29 61.41 22.59
CA GLN A 72 87.43 60.28 21.67
C GLN A 72 86.70 59.02 22.17
N THR A 73 86.83 58.69 23.46
CA THR A 73 86.13 57.55 24.06
C THR A 73 84.62 57.76 24.08
N THR A 74 84.15 58.93 24.51
CA THR A 74 82.72 59.27 24.50
C THR A 74 82.16 59.23 23.08
N HIS A 75 82.85 59.83 22.11
CA HIS A 75 82.42 59.83 20.71
C HIS A 75 82.37 58.41 20.13
N LYS A 76 83.34 57.55 20.46
CA LYS A 76 83.35 56.14 20.05
C LYS A 76 82.16 55.39 20.63
N VAL A 77 81.91 55.49 21.93
CA VAL A 77 80.78 54.83 22.61
C VAL A 77 79.45 55.34 22.08
N THR A 78 79.29 56.65 21.85
CA THR A 78 78.07 57.20 21.24
C THR A 78 77.85 56.68 19.82
N LYS A 79 78.92 56.57 19.02
CA LYS A 79 78.82 56.00 17.67
C LYS A 79 78.46 54.51 17.70
N GLU A 80 79.10 53.73 18.56
CA GLU A 80 78.82 52.30 18.74
C GLU A 80 77.38 52.09 19.23
N SER A 81 76.94 52.84 20.25
CA SER A 81 75.55 52.80 20.73
C SER A 81 74.54 53.23 19.66
N GLY A 82 74.89 54.20 18.81
CA GLY A 82 74.05 54.59 17.67
C GLY A 82 73.89 53.47 16.64
N ILE A 83 74.99 52.78 16.32
CA ILE A 83 74.98 51.63 15.41
C ILE A 83 74.19 50.47 16.02
N GLU A 84 74.40 50.14 17.29
CA GLU A 84 73.65 49.08 17.99
C GLU A 84 72.14 49.37 18.00
N GLN A 85 71.75 50.63 18.21
CA GLN A 85 70.35 51.02 18.17
C GLN A 85 69.76 50.91 16.76
N GLU A 86 70.50 51.33 15.72
CA GLU A 86 70.08 51.13 14.32
C GLU A 86 69.97 49.64 13.96
N GLU A 87 70.94 48.82 14.35
CA GLU A 87 70.90 47.36 14.14
C GLU A 87 69.71 46.71 14.86
N SER A 88 69.40 47.13 16.09
CA SER A 88 68.22 46.65 16.84
C SER A 88 66.93 47.01 16.12
N LEU A 89 66.79 48.25 15.64
CA LEU A 89 65.61 48.69 14.89
C LEU A 89 65.47 47.95 13.56
N LEU A 90 66.58 47.70 12.86
CA LEU A 90 66.59 46.91 11.62
C LEU A 90 66.19 45.46 11.89
N SER A 91 66.70 44.85 12.96
CA SER A 91 66.33 43.48 13.36
C SER A 91 64.86 43.38 13.74
N GLU A 92 64.32 44.35 14.47
CA GLU A 92 62.90 44.41 14.82
C GLU A 92 62.03 44.57 13.57
N SER A 93 62.42 45.46 12.65
CA SER A 93 61.73 45.65 11.37
C SER A 93 61.72 44.38 10.54
N ALA A 94 62.86 43.68 10.44
CA ALA A 94 62.96 42.42 9.70
C ALA A 94 62.12 41.29 10.34
N ALA A 95 62.09 41.22 11.68
CA ALA A 95 61.24 40.27 12.39
C ALA A 95 59.75 40.56 12.18
N MET A 96 59.36 41.84 12.21
CA MET A 96 57.98 42.26 11.94
C MET A 96 57.58 41.94 10.50
N GLU A 97 58.42 42.25 9.51
CA GLU A 97 58.18 41.92 8.10
C GLU A 97 58.03 40.41 7.90
N THR A 98 58.89 39.60 8.53
CA THR A 98 58.79 38.13 8.46
C THR A 98 57.48 37.63 9.07
N SER A 99 57.06 38.20 10.20
CA SER A 99 55.80 37.81 10.85
C SER A 99 54.58 38.16 10.00
N LEU A 100 54.55 39.36 9.40
CA LEU A 100 53.49 39.80 8.50
C LEU A 100 53.46 38.98 7.21
N THR A 101 54.64 38.63 6.67
CA THR A 101 54.72 37.77 5.48
C THR A 101 54.17 36.37 5.78
N THR A 102 54.46 35.84 6.97
CA THR A 102 53.93 34.52 7.39
C THR A 102 52.41 34.56 7.52
N THR A 103 51.84 35.60 8.16
CA THR A 103 50.38 35.72 8.30
C THR A 103 49.68 35.92 6.97
N ILE A 104 50.28 36.64 6.01
CA ILE A 104 49.76 36.76 4.65
C ILE A 104 49.68 35.38 3.98
N ILE A 105 50.75 34.58 4.06
CA ILE A 105 50.79 33.23 3.48
C ILE A 105 49.72 32.32 4.12
N ASP A 106 49.57 32.37 5.44
CA ASP A 106 48.56 31.59 6.15
C ASP A 106 47.14 31.98 5.70
N LEU A 107 46.84 33.28 5.62
CA LEU A 107 45.54 33.78 5.14
C LEU A 107 45.28 33.43 3.67
N GLU A 108 46.29 33.47 2.81
CA GLU A 108 46.17 33.05 1.40
C GLU A 108 45.86 31.55 1.29
N ASN A 109 46.49 30.72 2.12
CA ASN A 109 46.24 29.29 2.18
C ASN A 109 44.83 28.98 2.71
N GLU A 110 44.40 29.65 3.79
CA GLU A 110 43.03 29.53 4.31
C GLU A 110 42.00 29.95 3.27
N LEU A 111 42.23 31.07 2.57
CA LEU A 111 41.34 31.55 1.52
C LEU A 111 41.25 30.55 0.36
N LYS A 112 42.37 29.94 -0.04
CA LYS A 112 42.38 28.88 -1.05
C LYS A 112 41.60 27.64 -0.58
N GLN A 113 41.79 27.23 0.66
CA GLN A 113 41.08 26.08 1.24
C GLN A 113 39.57 26.33 1.30
N VAL A 114 39.14 27.50 1.77
CA VAL A 114 37.72 27.88 1.83
C VAL A 114 37.10 27.92 0.44
N ARG A 115 37.83 28.39 -0.58
CA ARG A 115 37.34 28.35 -1.98
C ARG A 115 37.11 26.93 -2.49
N GLN A 116 38.04 26.01 -2.22
CA GLN A 116 37.89 24.60 -2.62
C GLN A 116 36.70 23.94 -1.91
N GLU A 117 36.53 24.20 -0.62
CA GLU A 117 35.38 23.70 0.15
C GLU A 117 34.06 24.29 -0.35
N TYR A 118 34.05 25.58 -0.71
CA TYR A 118 32.88 26.23 -1.31
C TYR A 118 32.48 25.59 -2.64
N GLU A 119 33.45 25.34 -3.53
CA GLU A 119 33.19 24.65 -4.81
C GLU A 119 32.64 23.25 -4.59
N ARG A 120 33.23 22.48 -3.65
CA ARG A 120 32.73 21.13 -3.30
C ARG A 120 31.27 21.16 -2.84
N VAL A 121 30.93 22.08 -1.93
CA VAL A 121 29.57 22.23 -1.40
C VAL A 121 28.61 22.74 -2.49
N ALA A 122 29.06 23.60 -3.40
CA ALA A 122 28.26 24.07 -4.51
C ALA A 122 27.89 22.92 -5.46
N GLU A 123 28.84 22.06 -5.81
CA GLU A 123 28.59 20.87 -6.62
C GLU A 123 27.67 19.86 -5.91
N GLU A 124 27.86 19.65 -4.60
CA GLU A 124 27.00 18.77 -3.81
C GLU A 124 25.56 19.30 -3.77
N ARG A 125 25.37 20.61 -3.61
CA ARG A 125 24.06 21.26 -3.70
C ARG A 125 23.42 21.05 -5.07
N GLU A 126 24.18 21.18 -6.16
CA GLU A 126 23.68 20.95 -7.52
C GLU A 126 23.27 19.50 -7.74
N ARG A 127 24.06 18.54 -7.27
CA ARG A 127 23.71 17.11 -7.29
C ARG A 127 22.40 16.84 -6.55
N ILE A 128 22.29 17.30 -5.30
CA ILE A 128 21.07 17.14 -4.48
C ILE A 128 19.86 17.80 -5.16
N THR A 129 20.05 18.95 -5.81
CA THR A 129 18.98 19.65 -6.53
C THR A 129 18.51 18.85 -7.75
N SER A 130 19.42 18.21 -8.47
CA SER A 130 19.10 17.31 -9.58
C SER A 130 18.31 16.08 -9.09
N ASP A 131 18.82 15.42 -8.05
CA ASP A 131 18.17 14.24 -7.47
C ASP A 131 16.76 14.56 -6.95
N PHE A 132 16.59 15.73 -6.31
CA PHE A 132 15.27 16.20 -5.89
C PHE A 132 14.32 16.41 -7.07
N SER A 133 14.81 16.95 -8.20
CA SER A 133 14.00 17.11 -9.42
C SER A 133 13.55 15.77 -9.98
N GLU A 134 14.45 14.78 -10.02
CA GLU A 134 14.16 13.43 -10.50
C GLU A 134 13.15 12.72 -9.58
N LEU A 135 13.39 12.75 -8.26
CA LEU A 135 12.47 12.19 -7.26
C LEU A 135 11.08 12.84 -7.34
N HIS A 136 11.02 14.15 -7.58
CA HIS A 136 9.78 14.87 -7.75
C HIS A 136 9.00 14.43 -9.01
N LYS A 137 9.70 14.13 -10.12
CA LYS A 137 9.06 13.58 -11.33
C LYS A 137 8.48 12.19 -11.07
N VAL A 138 9.28 11.30 -10.45
CA VAL A 138 8.83 9.95 -10.08
C VAL A 138 7.62 10.01 -9.15
N LYS A 139 7.62 10.93 -8.17
CA LYS A 139 6.47 11.15 -7.29
C LYS A 139 5.21 11.53 -8.07
N ILE A 140 5.30 12.46 -9.02
CA ILE A 140 4.15 12.88 -9.84
C ILE A 140 3.60 11.70 -10.66
N GLU A 141 4.48 10.91 -11.26
CA GLU A 141 4.11 9.73 -12.06
C GLU A 141 3.41 8.68 -11.19
N ALA A 142 3.97 8.35 -10.02
CA ALA A 142 3.35 7.44 -9.06
C ALA A 142 1.99 7.96 -8.55
N GLU A 143 1.84 9.27 -8.34
CA GLU A 143 0.56 9.87 -7.97
C GLU A 143 -0.50 9.75 -9.08
N LYS A 144 -0.08 9.85 -10.35
CA LYS A 144 -0.94 9.65 -11.51
C LYS A 144 -1.40 8.20 -11.62
N GLU A 145 -0.49 7.24 -11.51
CA GLU A 145 -0.80 5.81 -11.51
C GLU A 145 -1.74 5.44 -10.36
N ARG A 146 -1.48 5.95 -9.15
CA ARG A 146 -2.36 5.74 -7.99
C ARG A 146 -3.77 6.26 -8.24
N LYS A 147 -3.92 7.41 -8.90
CA LYS A 147 -5.24 7.96 -9.26
C LYS A 147 -5.95 7.09 -10.31
N GLN A 148 -5.21 6.60 -11.30
CA GLN A 148 -5.71 5.70 -12.33
C GLN A 148 -6.20 4.37 -11.73
N LEU A 149 -5.38 3.70 -10.93
CA LEU A 149 -5.74 2.44 -10.26
C LEU A 149 -6.97 2.62 -9.34
N ARG A 150 -7.09 3.76 -8.65
CA ARG A 150 -8.31 4.09 -7.87
C ARG A 150 -9.55 4.30 -8.72
N SER A 151 -9.40 4.69 -9.98
CA SER A 151 -10.52 4.77 -10.93
C SER A 151 -10.91 3.38 -11.42
N GLU A 152 -9.94 2.56 -11.79
CA GLU A 152 -10.16 1.18 -12.25
C GLU A 152 -10.82 0.32 -11.16
N VAL A 153 -10.37 0.42 -9.91
CA VAL A 153 -11.02 -0.25 -8.77
C VAL A 153 -12.48 0.18 -8.60
N ARG A 154 -12.81 1.46 -8.82
CA ARG A 154 -14.20 1.93 -8.75
C ARG A 154 -15.04 1.35 -9.91
N GLU A 155 -14.51 1.32 -11.12
CA GLU A 155 -15.20 0.71 -12.27
C GLU A 155 -15.43 -0.78 -12.07
N LEU A 156 -14.42 -1.51 -11.56
CA LEU A 156 -14.54 -2.94 -11.25
C LEU A 156 -15.61 -3.20 -10.19
N LYS A 157 -15.66 -2.41 -9.11
CA LYS A 157 -16.71 -2.54 -8.08
C LYS A 157 -18.12 -2.27 -8.62
N LEU A 158 -18.25 -1.30 -9.52
CA LEU A 158 -19.53 -1.01 -10.18
C LEU A 158 -19.93 -2.17 -11.09
N ARG A 159 -18.98 -2.72 -11.86
CA ARG A 159 -19.20 -3.88 -12.72
C ARG A 159 -19.57 -5.13 -11.91
N GLU A 160 -18.87 -5.40 -10.81
CA GLU A 160 -19.17 -6.51 -9.90
C GLU A 160 -20.58 -6.40 -9.34
N THR A 161 -20.98 -5.22 -8.86
CA THR A 161 -22.35 -4.99 -8.37
C THR A 161 -23.40 -5.29 -9.46
N ARG A 162 -23.16 -4.88 -10.71
CA ARG A 162 -24.07 -5.18 -11.84
C ARG A 162 -24.12 -6.68 -12.15
N LEU A 163 -22.98 -7.37 -12.17
CA LEU A 163 -22.97 -8.81 -12.41
C LEU A 163 -23.68 -9.58 -11.30
N LEU A 164 -23.58 -9.11 -10.05
CA LEU A 164 -24.33 -9.70 -8.93
C LEU A 164 -25.84 -9.51 -9.07
N THR A 165 -26.29 -8.34 -9.55
CA THR A 165 -27.72 -8.13 -9.83
C THR A 165 -28.21 -9.03 -10.96
N ASP A 166 -27.48 -9.11 -12.07
CA ASP A 166 -27.84 -9.97 -13.20
C ASP A 166 -27.88 -11.45 -12.79
N TYR A 167 -26.93 -11.88 -11.95
CA TYR A 167 -26.90 -13.22 -11.40
C TYR A 167 -28.12 -13.51 -10.52
N SER A 168 -28.52 -12.57 -9.66
CA SER A 168 -29.73 -12.72 -8.84
C SER A 168 -31.01 -12.80 -9.68
N GLU A 169 -31.12 -12.01 -10.75
CA GLU A 169 -32.26 -12.07 -11.67
C GLU A 169 -32.34 -13.43 -12.39
N LEU A 170 -31.21 -13.96 -12.86
CA LEU A 170 -31.14 -15.28 -13.47
C LEU A 170 -31.47 -16.41 -12.49
N GLU A 171 -31.07 -16.30 -11.22
CA GLU A 171 -31.45 -17.25 -10.18
C GLU A 171 -32.97 -17.23 -9.93
N GLU A 172 -33.58 -16.04 -9.89
CA GLU A 172 -35.04 -15.89 -9.75
C GLU A 172 -35.78 -16.51 -10.95
N GLU A 173 -35.34 -16.24 -12.19
CA GLU A 173 -35.91 -16.85 -13.39
C GLU A 173 -35.79 -18.38 -13.37
N ASN A 174 -34.64 -18.91 -12.94
CA ASN A 174 -34.43 -20.35 -12.81
C ASN A 174 -35.41 -20.98 -11.80
N ILE A 175 -35.58 -20.33 -10.64
CA ILE A 175 -36.56 -20.77 -9.62
C ILE A 175 -37.98 -20.77 -10.19
N ILE A 176 -38.35 -19.74 -10.96
CA ILE A 176 -39.67 -19.66 -11.61
C ILE A 176 -39.85 -20.80 -12.61
N LEU A 177 -38.85 -21.05 -13.47
CA LEU A 177 -38.89 -22.16 -14.43
C LEU A 177 -38.99 -23.52 -13.73
N GLN A 178 -38.24 -23.75 -12.66
CA GLN A 178 -38.33 -24.98 -11.86
C GLN A 178 -39.73 -25.17 -11.25
N LYS A 179 -40.35 -24.09 -10.77
CA LYS A 179 -41.74 -24.12 -10.27
C LYS A 179 -42.72 -24.46 -11.40
N GLN A 180 -42.58 -23.86 -12.58
CA GLN A 180 -43.42 -24.18 -13.74
C GLN A 180 -43.28 -25.64 -14.17
N VAL A 181 -42.05 -26.15 -14.27
CA VAL A 181 -41.78 -27.56 -14.58
C VAL A 181 -42.41 -28.49 -13.55
N SER A 182 -42.32 -28.15 -12.26
CA SER A 182 -42.94 -28.93 -11.19
C SER A 182 -44.47 -28.92 -11.29
N GLY A 183 -45.07 -27.76 -11.60
CA GLY A 183 -46.51 -27.63 -11.84
C GLY A 183 -46.97 -28.46 -13.04
N LEU A 184 -46.25 -28.42 -14.15
CA LEU A 184 -46.54 -29.23 -15.35
C LEU A 184 -46.43 -30.73 -15.05
N LYS A 185 -45.44 -31.17 -14.28
CA LYS A 185 -45.32 -32.56 -13.85
C LYS A 185 -46.51 -33.01 -12.99
N SER A 186 -46.99 -32.15 -12.08
CA SER A 186 -48.20 -32.44 -11.28
C SER A 186 -49.43 -32.58 -12.18
N SER A 187 -49.65 -31.62 -13.07
CA SER A 187 -50.76 -31.64 -14.02
C SER A 187 -50.71 -32.86 -14.96
N GLN A 188 -49.51 -33.29 -15.36
CA GLN A 188 -49.32 -34.51 -16.16
C GLN A 188 -49.74 -35.77 -15.40
N VAL A 189 -49.42 -35.86 -14.10
CA VAL A 189 -49.87 -36.99 -13.26
C VAL A 189 -51.38 -37.00 -13.11
N GLU A 190 -52.01 -35.84 -12.90
CA GLU A 190 -53.47 -35.71 -12.84
C GLU A 190 -54.13 -36.13 -14.16
N PHE A 191 -53.56 -35.73 -15.30
CA PHE A 191 -54.05 -36.12 -16.62
C PHE A 191 -53.98 -37.63 -16.86
N GLU A 192 -52.85 -38.28 -16.55
CA GLU A 192 -52.74 -39.74 -16.66
C GLU A 192 -53.70 -40.44 -15.68
N GLY A 193 -53.91 -39.89 -14.48
CA GLY A 193 -54.92 -40.37 -13.54
C GLY A 193 -56.35 -40.33 -14.11
N ALA A 194 -56.74 -39.20 -14.70
CA ALA A 194 -58.04 -39.05 -15.35
C ALA A 194 -58.21 -39.97 -16.56
N LYS A 195 -57.15 -40.19 -17.34
CA LYS A 195 -57.14 -41.13 -18.47
C LYS A 195 -57.35 -42.57 -18.02
N HIS A 196 -56.69 -42.99 -16.93
CA HIS A 196 -56.93 -44.31 -16.33
C HIS A 196 -58.38 -44.47 -15.86
N GLU A 197 -58.94 -43.43 -15.25
CA GLU A 197 -60.35 -43.42 -14.82
C GLU A 197 -61.33 -43.52 -16.00
N ILE A 198 -61.08 -42.78 -17.09
CA ILE A 198 -61.87 -42.87 -18.32
C ILE A 198 -61.82 -44.29 -18.89
N ASN A 199 -60.64 -44.91 -18.97
CA ASN A 199 -60.50 -46.27 -19.48
C ASN A 199 -61.28 -47.28 -18.61
N ARG A 200 -61.22 -47.14 -17.28
CA ARG A 200 -62.01 -47.99 -16.37
C ARG A 200 -63.52 -47.83 -16.63
N LEU A 201 -64.00 -46.59 -16.75
CA LEU A 201 -65.40 -46.32 -17.04
C LEU A 201 -65.81 -46.85 -18.43
N GLN A 202 -64.92 -46.83 -19.41
CA GLN A 202 -65.15 -47.44 -20.72
C GLN A 202 -65.29 -48.97 -20.63
N GLU A 203 -64.43 -49.65 -19.86
CA GLU A 203 -64.54 -51.09 -19.61
C GLU A 203 -65.88 -51.44 -18.93
N GLU A 204 -66.30 -50.65 -17.94
CA GLU A 204 -67.61 -50.81 -17.30
C GLU A 204 -68.77 -50.60 -18.29
N LEU A 205 -68.68 -49.59 -19.15
CA LEU A 205 -69.68 -49.31 -20.19
C LEU A 205 -69.77 -50.48 -21.18
N GLU A 206 -68.63 -51.01 -21.64
CA GLU A 206 -68.59 -52.18 -22.53
C GLU A 206 -69.24 -53.41 -21.88
N LEU A 207 -69.01 -53.64 -20.58
CA LEU A 207 -69.65 -54.71 -19.84
C LEU A 207 -71.17 -54.53 -19.76
N TYR A 208 -71.64 -53.32 -19.45
CA TYR A 208 -73.07 -53.01 -19.47
C TYR A 208 -73.67 -53.18 -20.87
N GLN A 209 -72.94 -52.81 -21.91
CA GLN A 209 -73.39 -52.97 -23.29
C GLN A 209 -73.51 -54.44 -23.69
N GLN A 210 -72.56 -55.29 -23.28
CA GLN A 210 -72.68 -56.74 -23.43
C GLN A 210 -73.90 -57.31 -22.70
N GLN A 211 -74.16 -56.87 -21.46
CA GLN A 211 -75.35 -57.28 -20.70
C GLN A 211 -76.65 -56.86 -21.41
N VAL A 212 -76.71 -55.63 -21.95
CA VAL A 212 -77.86 -55.15 -22.72
C VAL A 212 -78.07 -55.98 -23.99
N ASP A 213 -77.00 -56.34 -24.70
CA ASP A 213 -77.08 -57.18 -25.90
C ASP A 213 -77.58 -58.60 -25.58
N GLU A 214 -77.12 -59.19 -24.47
CA GLU A 214 -77.61 -60.49 -23.99
C GLU A 214 -79.09 -60.43 -23.61
N LEU A 215 -79.51 -59.41 -22.85
CA LEU A 215 -80.92 -59.18 -22.52
C LEU A 215 -81.76 -58.96 -23.78
N THR A 216 -81.23 -58.26 -24.78
CA THR A 216 -81.91 -58.05 -26.06
C THR A 216 -82.06 -59.36 -26.84
N LYS A 217 -81.04 -60.21 -26.85
CA LYS A 217 -81.12 -61.56 -27.45
C LYS A 217 -82.17 -62.42 -26.74
N LEU A 218 -82.17 -62.43 -25.40
CA LEU A 218 -83.17 -63.14 -24.60
C LEU A 218 -84.58 -62.63 -24.87
N LYS A 219 -84.76 -61.30 -24.97
CA LYS A 219 -86.02 -60.67 -25.35
C LYS A 219 -86.50 -61.15 -26.72
N ARG A 220 -85.63 -61.16 -27.74
CA ARG A 220 -85.97 -61.67 -29.08
C ARG A 220 -86.37 -63.15 -29.06
N ILE A 221 -85.68 -63.97 -28.26
CA ILE A 221 -86.05 -65.39 -28.10
C ILE A 221 -87.44 -65.51 -27.47
N ALA A 222 -87.72 -64.74 -26.40
CA ALA A 222 -89.01 -64.74 -25.74
C ALA A 222 -90.14 -64.23 -26.67
N GLU A 223 -89.87 -63.18 -27.45
CA GLU A 223 -90.79 -62.67 -28.49
C GLU A 223 -91.08 -63.74 -29.54
N LYS A 224 -90.05 -64.42 -30.06
CA LYS A 224 -90.21 -65.50 -31.05
C LYS A 224 -90.97 -66.70 -30.47
N GLN A 225 -90.68 -67.11 -29.24
CA GLN A 225 -91.44 -68.19 -28.58
C GLN A 225 -92.91 -67.81 -28.38
N MET A 226 -93.18 -66.55 -28.07
CA MET A 226 -94.54 -66.03 -27.98
C MET A 226 -95.23 -66.05 -29.35
N GLU A 227 -94.55 -65.62 -30.42
CA GLU A 227 -95.05 -65.71 -31.80
C GLU A 227 -95.35 -67.15 -32.21
N GLU A 228 -94.42 -68.09 -32.00
CA GLU A 228 -94.61 -69.52 -32.30
C GLU A 228 -95.80 -70.11 -31.51
N ALA A 229 -95.98 -69.73 -30.24
CA ALA A 229 -97.12 -70.15 -29.44
C ALA A 229 -98.45 -69.56 -29.95
N LEU A 230 -98.45 -68.31 -30.41
CA LEU A 230 -99.61 -67.68 -31.03
C LEU A 230 -99.95 -68.32 -32.38
N GLU A 231 -98.96 -68.62 -33.22
CA GLU A 231 -99.13 -69.35 -34.47
C GLU A 231 -99.67 -70.77 -34.24
N SER A 232 -99.13 -71.50 -33.25
CA SER A 232 -99.64 -72.81 -32.87
C SER A 232 -101.09 -72.73 -32.38
N LEU A 233 -101.44 -71.72 -31.59
CA LEU A 233 -102.81 -71.49 -31.14
C LEU A 233 -103.73 -71.15 -32.32
N GLN A 234 -103.25 -70.35 -33.28
CA GLN A 234 -103.98 -70.06 -34.51
C GLN A 234 -104.18 -71.32 -35.34
N ALA A 235 -103.16 -72.15 -35.53
CA ALA A 235 -103.24 -73.43 -36.23
C ALA A 235 -104.23 -74.39 -35.54
N GLU A 236 -104.24 -74.47 -34.20
CA GLU A 236 -105.25 -75.22 -33.46
C GLU A 236 -106.67 -74.67 -33.66
N ARG A 237 -106.83 -73.34 -33.66
CA ARG A 237 -108.11 -72.69 -33.96
C ARG A 237 -108.57 -73.01 -35.38
N GLU A 238 -107.69 -72.89 -36.36
CA GLU A 238 -107.97 -73.21 -37.77
C GLU A 238 -108.30 -74.69 -37.95
N ALA A 239 -107.57 -75.61 -37.32
CA ALA A 239 -107.87 -77.03 -37.31
C ALA A 239 -109.23 -77.31 -36.66
N LYS A 240 -109.54 -76.65 -35.53
CA LYS A 240 -110.86 -76.74 -34.88
C LYS A 240 -111.97 -76.17 -35.76
N TYR A 241 -111.73 -75.06 -36.46
CA TYR A 241 -112.66 -74.51 -37.44
C TYR A 241 -112.82 -75.43 -38.64
N ALA A 242 -111.76 -76.09 -39.11
CA ALA A 242 -111.82 -77.07 -40.20
C ALA A 242 -112.62 -78.30 -39.79
N MET A 243 -112.38 -78.86 -38.60
CA MET A 243 -113.18 -79.96 -38.05
C MET A 243 -114.63 -79.54 -37.81
N LYS A 244 -114.86 -78.30 -37.34
CA LYS A 244 -116.20 -77.73 -37.26
C LYS A 244 -116.83 -77.60 -38.64
N LYS A 245 -116.09 -77.18 -39.67
CA LYS A 245 -116.57 -77.07 -41.05
C LYS A 245 -116.85 -78.45 -41.66
N GLU A 246 -116.06 -79.48 -41.35
CA GLU A 246 -116.34 -80.86 -41.73
C GLU A 246 -117.58 -81.38 -41.00
N LEU A 247 -117.74 -81.09 -39.72
CA LEU A 247 -118.96 -81.39 -38.96
C LEU A 247 -120.17 -80.66 -39.54
N ASP A 248 -120.04 -79.35 -39.80
CA ASP A 248 -121.05 -78.53 -40.45
C ASP A 248 -121.29 -79.00 -41.89
N HIS A 249 -120.31 -79.57 -42.59
CA HIS A 249 -120.45 -80.20 -43.90
C HIS A 249 -121.11 -81.58 -43.80
N ARG A 250 -120.90 -82.34 -42.71
CA ARG A 250 -121.62 -83.59 -42.42
C ARG A 250 -123.07 -83.30 -42.08
N ILE A 251 -123.31 -82.32 -41.21
CA ILE A 251 -124.63 -81.76 -40.90
C ILE A 251 -125.25 -81.18 -42.19
N ASN A 252 -124.48 -80.48 -43.03
CA ASN A 252 -124.95 -79.99 -44.32
C ASN A 252 -125.12 -81.09 -45.36
N SER A 253 -124.41 -82.21 -45.30
CA SER A 253 -124.62 -83.37 -46.17
C SER A 253 -125.87 -84.14 -45.75
N GLU A 254 -126.21 -84.11 -44.46
CA GLU A 254 -127.49 -84.58 -43.91
C GLU A 254 -128.62 -83.55 -44.13
N SER A 255 -128.32 -82.24 -44.20
CA SER A 255 -129.28 -81.17 -44.48
C SER A 255 -129.42 -80.86 -46.00
N MET A 256 -128.51 -81.36 -46.85
CA MET A 256 -128.57 -81.39 -48.33
C MET A 256 -129.39 -82.56 -48.87
N PHE A 257 -130.14 -83.26 -48.01
CA PHE A 257 -131.35 -83.93 -48.46
C PHE A 257 -132.61 -83.06 -48.27
N ASN A 258 -132.50 -81.89 -47.61
CA ASN A 258 -133.67 -81.11 -47.18
C ASN A 258 -133.64 -79.60 -47.45
N LEU A 259 -132.63 -79.02 -48.11
CA LEU A 259 -132.78 -77.65 -48.64
C LEU A 259 -131.87 -77.33 -49.83
N SER A 260 -131.90 -78.22 -50.83
CA SER A 260 -131.76 -77.79 -52.23
C SER A 260 -132.90 -76.81 -52.52
N ASN A 261 -132.64 -75.50 -52.43
CA ASN A 261 -133.28 -74.39 -53.19
C ASN A 261 -133.20 -73.05 -52.42
N LEU A 262 -132.10 -72.29 -52.57
CA LEU A 262 -132.10 -70.81 -52.66
C LEU A 262 -130.68 -70.34 -53.05
N ALA A 263 -130.38 -70.17 -54.34
CA ALA A 263 -130.47 -68.88 -55.04
C ALA A 263 -129.76 -67.73 -54.28
N PHE A 264 -128.54 -67.33 -54.67
CA PHE A 264 -128.21 -66.34 -55.72
C PHE A 264 -128.17 -64.89 -55.20
N SER A 265 -127.04 -64.21 -55.47
CA SER A 265 -126.79 -62.75 -55.51
C SER A 265 -126.16 -62.02 -54.31
N ILE A 266 -125.37 -60.99 -54.71
CA ILE A 266 -124.89 -59.77 -54.00
C ILE A 266 -123.42 -59.89 -53.50
N ARG A 267 -122.37 -59.32 -54.12
CA ARG A 267 -122.06 -57.98 -54.70
C ARG A 267 -121.84 -56.86 -53.65
N GLY A 268 -120.65 -56.22 -53.71
CA GLY A 268 -120.35 -54.86 -53.19
C GLY A 268 -119.14 -54.87 -52.23
N MET A 269 -117.97 -54.27 -52.53
CA MET A 269 -117.60 -52.85 -52.71
C MET A 269 -117.63 -51.97 -51.45
N GLY A 270 -116.58 -51.14 -51.31
CA GLY A 270 -116.42 -50.04 -50.34
C GLY A 270 -115.10 -50.17 -49.55
N GLU A 271 -113.96 -49.52 -49.89
CA GLU A 271 -113.67 -48.06 -49.84
C GLU A 271 -114.05 -47.45 -48.48
N GLU A 272 -113.28 -46.60 -47.80
CA GLU A 272 -112.34 -45.58 -48.28
C GLU A 272 -111.65 -44.93 -47.07
N GLY A 273 -110.45 -44.38 -47.31
CA GLY A 273 -110.06 -43.08 -46.76
C GLY A 273 -109.40 -43.03 -45.36
N ALA A 274 -108.47 -42.12 -45.08
CA ALA A 274 -107.91 -41.05 -45.89
C ALA A 274 -106.80 -40.36 -45.07
N LEU A 275 -105.76 -39.86 -45.76
CA LEU A 275 -104.98 -38.63 -45.48
C LEU A 275 -104.13 -38.63 -44.19
N GLY A 276 -102.88 -38.16 -44.13
CA GLY A 276 -101.91 -37.51 -45.00
C GLY A 276 -100.55 -37.64 -44.25
N SER A 277 -99.38 -37.17 -44.68
CA SER A 277 -99.04 -35.99 -45.45
C SER A 277 -97.56 -36.12 -45.83
N ASP A 278 -97.30 -35.67 -47.05
CA ASP A 278 -96.06 -35.39 -47.80
C ASP A 278 -94.74 -35.09 -47.05
N ASP A 279 -93.66 -35.57 -47.70
CA ASP A 279 -92.32 -34.99 -47.80
C ASP A 279 -92.34 -33.51 -48.22
N ASP A 280 -91.39 -32.70 -47.74
CA ASP A 280 -90.36 -32.08 -48.60
C ASP A 280 -89.50 -31.03 -47.86
N ASP A 281 -88.33 -30.86 -48.46
CA ASP A 281 -87.07 -30.24 -48.05
C ASP A 281 -86.97 -28.69 -47.96
N LEU A 282 -85.92 -28.27 -47.21
CA LEU A 282 -85.01 -27.09 -47.36
C LEU A 282 -85.48 -25.65 -46.97
N PRO A 283 -84.57 -24.64 -46.70
CA PRO A 283 -83.09 -24.64 -46.67
C PRO A 283 -82.42 -23.78 -45.54
N VAL A 284 -81.07 -23.71 -45.58
CA VAL A 284 -80.16 -22.66 -45.01
C VAL A 284 -79.58 -22.90 -43.61
N LEU A 285 -78.30 -23.31 -43.55
CA LEU A 285 -77.24 -22.49 -42.94
C LEU A 285 -75.85 -22.89 -43.51
N LYS A 286 -75.12 -21.86 -43.97
CA LYS A 286 -73.85 -21.87 -44.71
C LYS A 286 -72.69 -22.41 -43.84
N ARG A 287 -71.86 -23.34 -44.35
CA ARG A 287 -70.58 -23.10 -45.06
C ARG A 287 -69.76 -21.96 -44.47
N ILE A 288 -68.68 -22.28 -43.75
CA ILE A 288 -67.31 -21.74 -43.97
C ILE A 288 -66.30 -22.78 -43.46
N GLU A 289 -65.90 -23.65 -44.38
CA GLU A 289 -64.65 -24.42 -44.34
C GLU A 289 -63.79 -23.81 -45.45
N ALA A 290 -62.93 -22.86 -45.07
CA ALA A 290 -61.84 -22.29 -45.85
C ALA A 290 -61.16 -21.25 -44.94
N ASP A 291 -59.95 -21.55 -44.47
CA ASP A 291 -58.84 -20.59 -44.36
C ASP A 291 -57.62 -21.26 -43.68
N LEU A 292 -56.88 -21.98 -44.52
CA LEU A 292 -55.50 -22.39 -44.29
C LEU A 292 -54.73 -22.07 -45.58
N GLN A 293 -54.03 -20.92 -45.61
CA GLN A 293 -52.68 -20.69 -46.17
C GLN A 293 -52.44 -19.22 -46.59
N ASN A 294 -51.62 -18.51 -45.79
CA ASN A 294 -50.54 -17.54 -46.12
C ASN A 294 -50.81 -16.30 -47.02
N PRO A 295 -49.91 -15.28 -47.03
CA PRO A 295 -49.08 -14.66 -45.98
C PRO A 295 -49.20 -13.10 -45.98
N GLU A 296 -48.37 -12.43 -45.17
CA GLU A 296 -47.91 -11.03 -45.30
C GLU A 296 -48.78 -9.82 -44.87
N LEU A 297 -48.16 -9.06 -43.96
CA LEU A 297 -48.14 -7.59 -43.81
C LEU A 297 -49.38 -6.88 -43.23
N VAL A 298 -49.27 -6.39 -42.00
CA VAL A 298 -48.94 -4.97 -41.68
C VAL A 298 -48.97 -4.79 -40.16
N SER A 299 -47.82 -4.42 -39.59
CA SER A 299 -47.62 -3.96 -38.22
C SER A 299 -48.16 -2.52 -38.06
N PRO A 300 -48.79 -2.14 -36.94
CA PRO A 300 -48.89 -0.75 -36.57
C PRO A 300 -47.59 -0.31 -35.88
N GLU A 301 -46.83 0.54 -36.57
CA GLU A 301 -45.79 1.38 -35.99
C GLU A 301 -46.36 2.18 -34.81
N ALA A 302 -45.98 1.81 -33.60
CA ALA A 302 -45.87 2.76 -32.50
C ALA A 302 -44.42 3.23 -32.45
N LYS A 303 -44.21 4.51 -32.77
CA LYS A 303 -42.97 5.25 -32.50
C LYS A 303 -42.69 5.23 -31.00
N HIS A 304 -42.02 4.19 -30.51
CA HIS A 304 -41.25 4.27 -29.28
C HIS A 304 -39.78 4.27 -29.70
N VAL A 305 -39.16 5.44 -29.57
CA VAL A 305 -37.70 5.55 -29.51
C VAL A 305 -37.29 4.78 -28.27
N ASP A 306 -36.83 3.54 -28.48
CA ASP A 306 -36.46 2.63 -27.43
C ASP A 306 -35.06 2.99 -26.91
N LEU A 307 -35.02 3.63 -25.75
CA LEU A 307 -33.81 4.01 -25.03
C LEU A 307 -32.95 2.79 -24.64
N PHE A 308 -33.53 1.58 -24.62
CA PHE A 308 -32.80 0.32 -24.40
C PHE A 308 -31.92 -0.05 -25.59
N SER A 309 -32.40 0.18 -26.81
CA SER A 309 -31.60 -0.07 -28.02
C SER A 309 -30.39 0.86 -28.15
N GLU A 310 -30.38 2.04 -27.51
CA GLU A 310 -29.30 3.03 -27.65
C GLU A 310 -28.25 2.92 -26.52
N ILE A 311 -28.68 2.59 -25.29
CA ILE A 311 -27.78 2.36 -24.14
C ILE A 311 -27.07 1.01 -24.25
N HIS A 312 -27.79 -0.06 -24.62
CA HIS A 312 -27.17 -1.37 -24.81
C HIS A 312 -26.27 -1.41 -26.05
N LEU A 313 -26.53 -0.61 -27.10
CA LEU A 313 -25.62 -0.55 -28.25
C LEU A 313 -24.25 0.05 -27.89
N ASN A 314 -24.19 1.00 -26.96
CA ASN A 314 -22.92 1.60 -26.53
C ASN A 314 -22.14 0.71 -25.56
N GLU A 315 -22.82 0.03 -24.64
CA GLU A 315 -22.18 -0.96 -23.77
C GLU A 315 -21.75 -2.20 -24.55
N LEU A 316 -22.57 -2.66 -25.51
CA LEU A 316 -22.25 -3.78 -26.40
C LEU A 316 -21.09 -3.41 -27.34
N LYS A 317 -21.04 -2.18 -27.89
CA LYS A 317 -19.86 -1.68 -28.63
C LYS A 317 -18.60 -1.55 -27.76
N LYS A 318 -18.73 -1.18 -26.48
CA LYS A 318 -17.58 -1.12 -25.56
C LYS A 318 -17.05 -2.52 -25.25
N LEU A 319 -17.94 -3.49 -25.05
CA LEU A 319 -17.59 -4.90 -24.85
C LEU A 319 -17.02 -5.52 -26.12
N GLU A 320 -17.59 -5.23 -27.30
CA GLU A 320 -17.04 -5.63 -28.60
C GLU A 320 -15.64 -5.08 -28.80
N LYS A 321 -15.40 -3.79 -28.46
CA LYS A 321 -14.07 -3.19 -28.57
C LYS A 321 -13.07 -3.78 -27.58
N GLN A 322 -13.49 -4.08 -26.35
CA GLN A 322 -12.64 -4.75 -25.36
C GLN A 322 -12.32 -6.19 -25.79
N LEU A 323 -13.30 -6.90 -26.33
CA LEU A 323 -13.12 -8.23 -26.89
C LEU A 323 -12.18 -8.19 -28.08
N GLU A 324 -12.33 -7.22 -28.99
CA GLU A 324 -11.43 -7.00 -30.14
C GLU A 324 -10.00 -6.71 -29.68
N THR A 325 -9.80 -5.89 -28.64
CA THR A 325 -8.46 -5.66 -28.07
C THR A 325 -7.84 -6.93 -27.49
N VAL A 326 -8.60 -7.70 -26.71
CA VAL A 326 -8.10 -8.96 -26.13
C VAL A 326 -7.85 -10.02 -27.21
N GLU A 327 -8.71 -10.08 -28.23
CA GLU A 327 -8.51 -10.95 -29.40
C GLU A 327 -7.25 -10.53 -30.16
N SER A 328 -6.98 -9.23 -30.31
CA SER A 328 -5.76 -8.71 -30.93
C SER A 328 -4.50 -9.02 -30.12
N GLU A 329 -4.55 -8.89 -28.79
CA GLU A 329 -3.45 -9.24 -27.89
C GLU A 329 -3.18 -10.74 -27.88
N LYS A 330 -4.24 -11.57 -27.88
CA LYS A 330 -4.15 -13.02 -28.01
C LYS A 330 -3.54 -13.42 -29.35
N VAL A 331 -3.92 -12.77 -30.45
CA VAL A 331 -3.29 -12.99 -31.76
C VAL A 331 -1.83 -12.58 -31.74
N GLY A 332 -1.49 -11.45 -31.10
CA GLY A 332 -0.10 -11.00 -30.92
C GLY A 332 0.74 -11.98 -30.12
N LEU A 333 0.24 -12.45 -28.97
CA LEU A 333 0.92 -13.45 -28.14
C LEU A 333 1.05 -14.80 -28.85
N ALA A 334 0.02 -15.23 -29.60
CA ALA A 334 0.09 -16.44 -30.40
C ALA A 334 1.11 -16.34 -31.54
N GLN A 335 1.26 -15.14 -32.13
CA GLN A 335 2.30 -14.86 -33.11
C GLN A 335 3.69 -14.92 -32.47
N THR A 336 3.93 -14.24 -31.34
CA THR A 336 5.20 -14.29 -30.62
C THR A 336 5.56 -15.72 -30.18
N LEU A 337 4.58 -16.50 -29.73
CA LEU A 337 4.79 -17.91 -29.39
C LEU A 337 5.17 -18.73 -30.61
N ARG A 338 4.52 -18.52 -31.76
CA ARG A 338 4.84 -19.20 -33.02
C ARG A 338 6.24 -18.81 -33.51
N GLU A 339 6.60 -17.53 -33.43
CA GLU A 339 7.94 -17.05 -33.76
C GLU A 339 9.01 -17.71 -32.87
N ALA A 340 8.77 -17.77 -31.55
CA ALA A 340 9.64 -18.45 -30.60
C ALA A 340 9.74 -19.98 -30.83
N GLN A 341 8.64 -20.63 -31.23
CA GLN A 341 8.65 -22.05 -31.62
C GLN A 341 9.47 -22.27 -32.89
N THR A 342 9.26 -21.45 -33.92
CA THR A 342 10.02 -21.56 -35.17
C THR A 342 11.50 -21.27 -35.00
N SER A 343 11.88 -20.34 -34.11
CA SER A 343 13.30 -20.09 -33.80
C SER A 343 13.91 -21.26 -33.02
N ALA A 344 13.19 -21.84 -32.06
CA ALA A 344 13.64 -23.04 -31.34
C ALA A 344 13.83 -24.25 -32.28
N GLU A 345 12.90 -24.48 -33.22
CA GLU A 345 13.02 -25.53 -34.23
C GLU A 345 14.22 -25.32 -35.16
N ARG A 346 14.49 -24.07 -35.56
CA ARG A 346 15.70 -23.72 -36.33
C ARG A 346 16.98 -24.03 -35.54
N TYR A 347 17.04 -23.65 -34.26
CA TYR A 347 18.20 -23.96 -33.41
C TYR A 347 18.41 -25.46 -33.23
N GLN A 348 17.33 -26.22 -33.10
CA GLN A 348 17.39 -27.67 -33.03
C GLN A 348 17.92 -28.28 -34.34
N SER A 349 17.49 -27.77 -35.49
CA SER A 349 18.00 -28.18 -36.81
C SER A 349 19.50 -27.88 -36.95
N ASP A 350 19.93 -26.67 -36.59
CA ASP A 350 21.34 -26.26 -36.68
C ASP A 350 22.22 -27.11 -35.74
N LEU A 351 21.75 -27.41 -34.53
CA LEU A 351 22.44 -28.32 -33.61
C LEU A 351 22.56 -29.74 -34.16
N GLN A 352 21.56 -30.25 -34.88
CA GLN A 352 21.65 -31.56 -35.54
C GLN A 352 22.67 -31.55 -36.67
N VAL A 353 22.75 -30.47 -37.46
CA VAL A 353 23.77 -30.30 -38.50
C VAL A 353 25.17 -30.28 -37.87
N MET A 354 25.36 -29.55 -36.77
CA MET A 354 26.64 -29.50 -36.05
C MET A 354 27.01 -30.87 -35.48
N LYS A 355 26.06 -31.58 -34.87
CA LYS A 355 26.27 -32.95 -34.39
C LYS A 355 26.69 -33.89 -35.53
N GLY A 356 26.05 -33.79 -36.69
CA GLY A 356 26.42 -34.58 -37.88
C GLY A 356 27.85 -34.31 -38.36
N ARG A 357 28.30 -33.05 -38.33
CA ARG A 357 29.68 -32.66 -38.67
C ARG A 357 30.70 -33.20 -37.68
N ILE A 358 30.40 -33.14 -36.38
CA ILE A 358 31.27 -33.71 -35.33
C ILE A 358 31.40 -35.23 -35.53
N ILE A 359 30.30 -35.93 -35.84
CA ILE A 359 30.34 -37.38 -36.15
C ILE A 359 31.20 -37.67 -37.38
N LYS A 360 31.10 -36.85 -38.43
CA LYS A 360 31.94 -36.99 -39.63
C LYS A 360 33.42 -36.76 -39.32
N LEU A 361 33.74 -35.74 -38.50
CA LEU A 361 35.11 -35.49 -38.05
C LEU A 361 35.66 -36.66 -37.23
N MET A 362 34.87 -37.21 -36.29
CA MET A 362 35.26 -38.41 -35.54
C MET A 362 35.53 -39.59 -36.48
N SER A 363 34.66 -39.85 -37.46
CA SER A 363 34.86 -40.93 -38.45
C SER A 363 36.14 -40.73 -39.28
N ASN A 364 36.48 -39.49 -39.64
CA ASN A 364 37.72 -39.18 -40.34
C ASN A 364 38.94 -39.44 -39.45
N MET A 365 38.87 -39.07 -38.17
CA MET A 365 39.91 -39.34 -37.18
C MET A 365 40.07 -40.84 -36.91
N ASP A 366 38.97 -41.59 -36.81
CA ASP A 366 38.99 -43.05 -36.64
C ASP A 366 39.61 -43.75 -37.86
N SER A 367 39.30 -43.27 -39.07
CA SER A 367 39.91 -43.77 -40.31
C SER A 367 41.42 -43.50 -40.34
N LEU A 368 41.85 -42.30 -39.93
CA LEU A 368 43.27 -41.96 -39.80
C LEU A 368 43.96 -42.83 -38.74
N HIS A 369 43.29 -43.07 -37.60
CA HIS A 369 43.78 -43.93 -36.53
C HIS A 369 43.90 -45.40 -36.98
N TYR A 370 42.91 -45.90 -37.72
CA TYR A 370 42.94 -47.25 -38.31
C TYR A 370 44.08 -47.40 -39.33
N MET A 371 44.27 -46.40 -40.20
CA MET A 371 45.40 -46.35 -41.13
C MET A 371 46.75 -46.31 -40.41
N ALA A 372 46.84 -45.62 -39.27
CA ALA A 372 48.06 -45.59 -38.46
C ALA A 372 48.33 -46.95 -37.77
N HIS A 373 47.29 -47.67 -37.35
CA HIS A 373 47.44 -48.93 -36.61
C HIS A 373 47.70 -50.15 -37.50
N ASN A 374 47.22 -50.15 -38.75
CA ASN A 374 47.43 -51.24 -39.71
C ASN A 374 48.80 -51.22 -40.41
N LEU A 375 49.71 -50.35 -39.98
CA LEU A 375 51.10 -50.34 -40.43
C LEU A 375 51.87 -51.53 -39.82
N ASN A 376 51.91 -52.65 -40.54
CA ASN A 376 52.88 -53.71 -40.28
C ASN A 376 53.88 -53.78 -41.46
N PRO A 377 55.10 -53.22 -41.32
CA PRO A 377 56.04 -53.14 -42.42
C PRO A 377 56.71 -54.52 -42.66
N SER A 378 56.37 -55.16 -43.79
CA SER A 378 57.24 -56.19 -44.39
C SER A 378 58.18 -55.50 -45.37
N MET A 379 59.49 -55.57 -45.13
CA MET A 379 60.52 -54.82 -45.86
C MET A 379 60.76 -55.42 -47.26
N ASP A 380 59.93 -55.07 -48.25
CA ASP A 380 60.20 -55.34 -49.67
C ASP A 380 60.07 -54.06 -50.52
N ASN A 381 60.73 -53.97 -51.67
CA ASN A 381 60.91 -52.74 -52.46
C ASN A 381 59.58 -52.16 -53.04
N GLY A 382 58.49 -52.94 -53.01
CA GLY A 382 57.12 -52.47 -53.29
C GLY A 382 56.51 -51.62 -52.17
N THR A 383 57.11 -51.61 -50.98
CA THR A 383 56.63 -50.86 -49.81
C THR A 383 56.82 -49.36 -49.92
N LEU A 384 57.86 -48.86 -50.59
CA LEU A 384 58.10 -47.42 -50.69
C LEU A 384 56.97 -46.69 -51.43
N ASN A 385 56.47 -47.27 -52.53
CA ASN A 385 55.30 -46.75 -53.25
C ASN A 385 54.02 -46.86 -52.42
N GLN A 386 53.88 -47.90 -51.59
CA GLN A 386 52.75 -48.03 -50.67
C GLN A 386 52.82 -46.97 -49.56
N PHE A 387 53.99 -46.70 -48.99
CA PHE A 387 54.22 -45.62 -48.03
C PHE A 387 53.95 -44.25 -48.62
N GLN A 388 54.38 -44.00 -49.87
CA GLN A 388 54.13 -42.73 -50.55
C GLN A 388 52.64 -42.52 -50.82
N ASN A 389 51.93 -43.57 -51.24
CA ASN A 389 50.47 -43.53 -51.41
C ASN A 389 49.74 -43.35 -50.08
N TRP A 390 50.21 -44.00 -49.00
CA TRP A 390 49.65 -43.85 -47.66
C TRP A 390 49.88 -42.46 -47.09
N TYR A 391 51.09 -41.90 -47.23
CA TYR A 391 51.40 -40.55 -46.79
C TYR A 391 50.50 -39.54 -47.51
N LYS A 392 50.29 -39.72 -48.82
CA LYS A 392 49.34 -38.90 -49.59
C LYS A 392 47.90 -39.03 -49.05
N GLN A 393 47.42 -40.25 -48.81
CA GLN A 393 46.08 -40.47 -48.24
C GLN A 393 45.92 -39.90 -46.83
N ALA A 394 46.97 -39.97 -45.99
CA ALA A 394 46.96 -39.39 -44.66
C ALA A 394 46.92 -37.86 -44.71
N VAL A 395 47.68 -37.24 -45.61
CA VAL A 395 47.64 -35.78 -45.85
C VAL A 395 46.26 -35.36 -46.36
N ASP A 396 45.71 -36.03 -47.37
CA ASP A 396 44.37 -35.75 -47.92
C ASP A 396 43.29 -35.87 -46.81
N MET A 397 43.42 -36.82 -45.89
CA MET A 397 42.50 -36.98 -44.77
C MET A 397 42.66 -35.91 -43.68
N ILE A 398 43.88 -35.48 -43.39
CA ILE A 398 44.15 -34.38 -42.47
C ILE A 398 43.56 -33.08 -43.03
N ASP A 399 43.69 -32.85 -44.34
CA ASP A 399 43.08 -31.69 -45.01
C ASP A 399 41.55 -31.73 -44.92
N LEU A 400 40.94 -32.92 -45.06
CA LEU A 400 39.50 -33.11 -44.86
C LEU A 400 39.06 -32.81 -43.42
N CYS A 401 39.84 -33.23 -42.42
CA CYS A 401 39.61 -32.89 -41.01
C CYS A 401 39.71 -31.38 -40.77
N HIS A 402 40.72 -30.71 -41.33
CA HIS A 402 40.86 -29.26 -41.24
C HIS A 402 39.67 -28.52 -41.86
N GLN A 403 39.19 -28.97 -43.03
CA GLN A 403 38.00 -28.37 -43.67
C GLN A 403 36.73 -28.52 -42.81
N GLU A 404 36.53 -29.66 -42.15
CA GLU A 404 35.38 -29.84 -41.24
C GLU A 404 35.49 -28.98 -39.99
N VAL A 405 36.69 -28.83 -39.42
CA VAL A 405 36.94 -27.94 -38.27
C VAL A 405 36.71 -26.47 -38.64
N GLU A 406 37.17 -26.03 -39.82
CA GLU A 406 36.94 -24.66 -40.30
C GLU A 406 35.44 -24.39 -40.55
N GLN A 407 34.69 -25.39 -41.04
CA GLN A 407 33.24 -25.25 -41.21
C GLN A 407 32.49 -25.26 -39.85
N ILE A 408 32.95 -26.02 -38.86
CA ILE A 408 32.44 -25.96 -37.49
C ILE A 408 32.68 -24.58 -36.87
N ASP A 409 33.88 -24.01 -37.04
CA ASP A 409 34.23 -22.67 -36.53
C ASP A 409 33.40 -21.56 -37.20
N LYS A 410 33.22 -21.63 -38.52
CA LYS A 410 32.35 -20.70 -39.27
C LYS A 410 30.89 -20.78 -38.82
N ASN A 411 30.38 -21.96 -38.47
CA ASN A 411 29.00 -22.09 -37.95
C ASN A 411 28.86 -21.58 -36.51
N LEU A 412 29.92 -21.67 -35.70
CA LEU A 412 29.93 -21.14 -34.33
C LEU A 412 30.04 -19.60 -34.29
N ASN A 413 30.86 -19.02 -35.17
CA ASN A 413 31.15 -17.58 -35.19
C ASN A 413 30.30 -16.80 -36.20
N GLY A 414 29.79 -17.46 -37.25
CA GLY A 414 29.04 -16.84 -38.34
C GLY A 414 27.52 -16.92 -38.22
N SER A 415 26.99 -17.59 -37.18
CA SER A 415 25.55 -17.61 -36.96
C SER A 415 25.14 -16.34 -36.20
N ASP A 416 24.52 -15.39 -36.91
CA ASP A 416 23.86 -14.18 -36.36
C ASP A 416 23.06 -14.49 -35.07
N ILE A 417 22.53 -15.71 -35.00
CA ILE A 417 21.82 -16.30 -33.87
C ILE A 417 22.65 -16.32 -32.59
N THR A 418 23.93 -16.71 -32.65
CA THR A 418 24.77 -16.81 -31.44
C THR A 418 25.09 -15.41 -30.90
N ALA A 419 25.20 -14.42 -31.78
CA ALA A 419 25.34 -13.02 -31.39
C ALA A 419 24.02 -12.47 -30.80
N GLN A 420 22.89 -12.77 -31.43
CA GLN A 420 21.55 -12.39 -30.96
C GLN A 420 21.24 -13.00 -29.60
N LEU A 421 21.49 -14.31 -29.40
CA LEU A 421 21.30 -14.98 -28.11
C LEU A 421 22.18 -14.38 -27.02
N ARG A 422 23.43 -14.02 -27.31
CA ARG A 422 24.31 -13.33 -26.34
C ARG A 422 23.77 -11.94 -26.00
N GLN A 423 23.26 -11.21 -26.98
CA GLN A 423 22.66 -9.89 -26.78
C GLN A 423 21.39 -9.99 -25.93
N GLU A 424 20.51 -10.96 -26.21
CA GLU A 424 19.30 -11.23 -25.42
C GLU A 424 19.63 -11.67 -23.99
N LEU A 425 20.59 -12.57 -23.80
CA LEU A 425 21.08 -12.97 -22.47
C LEU A 425 21.60 -11.78 -21.67
N THR A 426 22.33 -10.88 -22.33
CA THR A 426 22.85 -9.65 -21.71
C THR A 426 21.71 -8.71 -21.33
N SER A 427 20.71 -8.56 -22.20
CA SER A 427 19.48 -7.81 -21.95
C SER A 427 18.71 -8.37 -20.74
N TYR A 428 18.50 -9.69 -20.67
CA TYR A 428 17.81 -10.32 -19.55
C TYR A 428 18.61 -10.23 -18.26
N LYS A 429 19.94 -10.37 -18.33
CA LYS A 429 20.82 -10.21 -17.16
C LYS A 429 20.75 -8.78 -16.60
N ASN A 430 20.73 -7.77 -17.47
CA ASN A 430 20.58 -6.38 -17.04
C ASN A 430 19.21 -6.15 -16.40
N LYS A 431 18.12 -6.65 -17.01
CA LYS A 431 16.76 -6.57 -16.44
C LYS A 431 16.67 -7.25 -15.08
N LEU A 432 17.33 -8.40 -14.90
CA LEU A 432 17.35 -9.12 -13.63
C LEU A 432 18.03 -8.28 -12.54
N VAL A 433 19.20 -7.70 -12.81
CA VAL A 433 19.93 -6.84 -11.87
C VAL A 433 19.09 -5.61 -11.49
N THR A 434 18.44 -4.96 -12.47
CA THR A 434 17.56 -3.83 -12.18
C THR A 434 16.36 -4.23 -11.32
N ASN A 435 15.78 -5.41 -11.55
CA ASN A 435 14.67 -5.90 -10.73
C ASN A 435 15.13 -6.27 -9.32
N GLU A 436 16.31 -6.87 -9.15
CA GLU A 436 16.89 -7.16 -7.83
C GLU A 436 17.16 -5.87 -7.03
N GLN A 437 17.66 -4.81 -7.69
CA GLN A 437 17.84 -3.49 -7.07
C GLN A 437 16.50 -2.89 -6.61
N LYS A 438 15.49 -2.89 -7.49
CA LYS A 438 14.14 -2.42 -7.12
C LYS A 438 13.53 -3.20 -5.97
N LEU A 439 13.79 -4.52 -5.90
CA LEU A 439 13.28 -5.37 -4.83
C LEU A 439 13.94 -4.99 -3.49
N LEU A 440 15.25 -4.74 -3.49
CA LEU A 440 15.99 -4.24 -2.32
C LEU A 440 15.46 -2.88 -1.84
N GLU A 441 15.26 -1.93 -2.76
CA GLU A 441 14.70 -0.61 -2.46
C GLU A 441 13.30 -0.73 -1.84
N LEU A 442 12.41 -1.52 -2.45
CA LEU A 442 11.05 -1.75 -1.92
C LEU A 442 11.08 -2.43 -0.54
N GLN A 443 12.01 -3.36 -0.29
CA GLN A 443 12.17 -3.97 1.03
C GLN A 443 12.61 -2.95 2.08
N GLU A 444 13.49 -2.02 1.71
CA GLU A 444 13.94 -0.95 2.60
C GLU A 444 12.79 0.04 2.88
N GLU A 445 12.04 0.44 1.86
CA GLU A 445 10.84 1.27 2.03
C GLU A 445 9.79 0.62 2.94
N ILE A 446 9.56 -0.69 2.79
CA ILE A 446 8.64 -1.42 3.67
C ILE A 446 9.15 -1.40 5.12
N LYS A 447 10.44 -1.63 5.35
CA LYS A 447 11.02 -1.56 6.71
C LYS A 447 10.87 -0.16 7.31
N GLN A 448 11.14 0.89 6.55
CA GLN A 448 10.96 2.27 6.99
C GLN A 448 9.49 2.57 7.31
N ARG A 449 8.56 2.14 6.45
CA ARG A 449 7.11 2.30 6.68
C ARG A 449 6.65 1.55 7.92
N ILE A 450 7.12 0.33 8.15
CA ILE A 450 6.82 -0.44 9.37
C ILE A 450 7.31 0.32 10.60
N SER A 451 8.57 0.81 10.60
CA SER A 451 9.12 1.58 11.72
C SER A 451 8.30 2.84 12.01
N LEU A 452 7.88 3.57 10.97
CA LEU A 452 7.04 4.76 11.12
C LEU A 452 5.64 4.41 11.65
N THR A 453 5.02 3.34 11.17
CA THR A 453 3.72 2.86 11.67
C THR A 453 3.82 2.41 13.13
N THR A 454 4.89 1.71 13.51
CA THR A 454 5.12 1.30 14.90
C THR A 454 5.32 2.52 15.82
N ALA A 455 6.11 3.51 15.40
CA ALA A 455 6.28 4.75 16.15
C ALA A 455 4.95 5.51 16.31
N ALA A 456 4.15 5.61 15.22
CA ALA A 456 2.85 6.25 15.26
C ALA A 456 1.86 5.53 16.19
N ASN A 457 1.84 4.19 16.17
CA ASN A 457 1.00 3.40 17.08
C ASN A 457 1.42 3.59 18.53
N ASN A 458 2.72 3.59 18.85
CA ASN A 458 3.20 3.82 20.21
C ASN A 458 2.79 5.22 20.73
N CYS A 459 2.90 6.25 19.89
CA CYS A 459 2.46 7.60 20.25
C CYS A 459 0.94 7.66 20.47
N LEU A 460 0.17 6.92 19.67
CA LEU A 460 -1.28 6.89 19.76
C LEU A 460 -1.76 6.13 21.00
N GLU A 461 -1.11 5.02 21.33
CA GLU A 461 -1.34 4.26 22.57
C GLU A 461 -1.02 5.11 23.81
N GLN A 462 0.09 5.85 23.77
CA GLN A 462 0.44 6.79 24.84
C GLN A 462 -0.62 7.89 24.98
N ALA A 463 -1.03 8.52 23.87
CA ALA A 463 -2.08 9.54 23.89
C ALA A 463 -3.43 8.98 24.38
N HIS A 464 -3.78 7.74 24.02
CA HIS A 464 -4.98 7.07 24.51
C HIS A 464 -4.94 6.90 26.04
N ASN A 465 -3.81 6.43 26.58
CA ASN A 465 -3.63 6.25 28.01
C ASN A 465 -3.68 7.58 28.77
N ASP A 466 -3.02 8.62 28.26
CA ASP A 466 -3.01 9.95 28.86
C ASP A 466 -4.42 10.56 28.87
N LEU A 467 -5.18 10.44 27.78
CA LEU A 467 -6.57 10.91 27.73
C LEU A 467 -7.48 10.12 28.67
N THR A 468 -7.27 8.82 28.81
CA THR A 468 -8.02 7.99 29.78
C THR A 468 -7.78 8.49 31.20
N ASN A 469 -6.52 8.77 31.57
CA ASN A 469 -6.16 9.33 32.88
C ASN A 469 -6.81 10.71 33.10
N VAL A 470 -6.77 11.59 32.10
CA VAL A 470 -7.41 12.92 32.17
C VAL A 470 -8.93 12.79 32.35
N SER A 471 -9.56 11.85 31.66
CA SER A 471 -10.98 11.56 31.83
C SER A 471 -11.31 11.11 33.26
N ASP A 472 -10.48 10.24 33.84
CA ASP A 472 -10.66 9.77 35.22
C ASP A 472 -10.49 10.89 36.24
N GLU A 473 -9.49 11.76 36.07
CA GLU A 473 -9.28 12.94 36.94
C GLU A 473 -10.44 13.94 36.84
N LEU A 474 -10.94 14.20 35.62
CA LEU A 474 -12.10 15.07 35.40
C LEU A 474 -13.37 14.50 36.04
N ALA A 475 -13.59 13.19 35.95
CA ALA A 475 -14.70 12.52 36.63
C ALA A 475 -14.59 12.66 38.15
N GLN A 476 -13.40 12.49 38.73
CA GLN A 476 -13.16 12.69 40.17
C GLN A 476 -13.44 14.14 40.59
N LEU A 477 -12.96 15.12 39.82
CA LEU A 477 -13.19 16.53 40.09
C LEU A 477 -14.67 16.89 40.00
N TYR A 478 -15.38 16.37 39.01
CA TYR A 478 -16.83 16.53 38.86
C TYR A 478 -17.58 15.96 40.06
N HIS A 479 -17.23 14.76 40.51
CA HIS A 479 -17.79 14.16 41.72
C HIS A 479 -17.57 15.03 42.96
N HIS A 480 -16.37 15.61 43.12
CA HIS A 480 -16.07 16.48 44.25
C HIS A 480 -16.91 17.76 44.23
N VAL A 481 -17.03 18.43 43.08
CA VAL A 481 -17.85 19.64 42.91
C VAL A 481 -19.33 19.34 43.18
N CYS A 482 -19.88 18.24 42.65
CA CYS A 482 -21.26 17.84 42.94
C CYS A 482 -21.48 17.55 44.43
N THR A 483 -20.50 16.93 45.10
CA THR A 483 -20.56 16.66 46.54
C THR A 483 -20.61 17.95 47.35
N VAL A 484 -19.81 18.96 46.99
CA VAL A 484 -19.81 20.29 47.62
C VAL A 484 -21.14 21.03 47.36
N ASN A 485 -21.75 20.84 46.19
CA ASN A 485 -23.04 21.42 45.85
C ASN A 485 -24.25 20.70 46.47
N GLY A 486 -24.06 19.49 47.03
CA GLY A 486 -25.16 18.65 47.52
C GLY A 486 -25.98 18.00 46.41
N GLU A 487 -25.44 17.92 45.20
CA GLU A 487 -26.08 17.33 44.02
C GLU A 487 -25.64 15.89 43.82
N ILE A 488 -26.51 15.06 43.25
CA ILE A 488 -26.15 13.70 42.85
C ILE A 488 -25.47 13.79 41.48
N PRO A 489 -24.19 13.39 41.37
CA PRO A 489 -23.46 13.46 40.11
C PRO A 489 -24.13 12.60 39.05
N THR A 490 -24.34 13.19 37.86
CA THR A 490 -24.93 12.50 36.71
C THR A 490 -23.93 11.50 36.14
N ARG A 491 -24.39 10.36 35.62
CA ARG A 491 -23.50 9.28 35.15
C ARG A 491 -22.98 9.54 33.73
N VAL A 492 -22.15 10.59 33.60
CA VAL A 492 -21.63 11.10 32.32
C VAL A 492 -20.95 10.01 31.48
N LEU A 493 -20.20 9.08 32.11
CA LEU A 493 -19.52 7.97 31.42
C LEU A 493 -20.46 6.97 30.71
N LEU A 494 -21.75 6.87 31.07
CA LEU A 494 -22.68 5.93 30.43
C LEU A 494 -23.53 6.55 29.31
N ASP A 495 -23.60 7.88 29.25
CA ASP A 495 -24.45 8.55 28.28
C ASP A 495 -23.77 8.63 26.89
N HIS A 496 -22.44 8.49 26.80
CA HIS A 496 -21.70 8.32 25.53
C HIS A 496 -21.95 6.97 24.86
N GLU A 497 -22.15 5.90 25.65
CA GLU A 497 -22.50 4.58 25.12
C GLU A 497 -23.92 4.58 24.52
N LYS A 498 -24.76 5.55 24.91
CA LYS A 498 -26.13 5.73 24.40
C LYS A 498 -26.24 6.75 23.28
N HIS A 499 -25.44 7.82 23.29
CA HIS A 499 -25.49 8.87 22.26
C HIS A 499 -25.06 8.41 20.86
N ILE A 500 -24.29 7.33 20.73
CA ILE A 500 -23.98 6.71 19.43
C ILE A 500 -25.18 5.92 18.88
N ASN A 501 -26.08 5.44 19.75
CA ASN A 501 -27.20 4.58 19.34
C ASN A 501 -28.53 5.30 19.13
N THR A 502 -28.65 6.58 19.48
CA THR A 502 -29.90 7.33 19.28
C THR A 502 -29.67 8.72 18.68
N GLY A 503 -29.69 8.78 17.35
CA GLY A 503 -30.27 9.90 16.61
C GLY A 503 -29.29 10.85 15.90
N THR A 504 -29.04 10.62 14.61
CA THR A 504 -29.50 11.49 13.51
C THR A 504 -29.05 10.90 12.17
N GLY A 505 -30.02 10.65 11.29
CA GLY A 505 -29.78 10.24 9.92
C GLY A 505 -29.14 11.37 9.12
N VAL A 506 -27.83 11.28 8.93
CA VAL A 506 -27.16 11.83 7.76
C VAL A 506 -26.48 10.66 7.08
N THR A 507 -26.98 10.32 5.91
CA THR A 507 -26.42 9.34 4.98
C THR A 507 -25.01 9.77 4.59
N VAL A 508 -24.01 9.31 5.33
CA VAL A 508 -22.66 9.13 4.81
C VAL A 508 -22.54 7.66 4.47
N GLU A 509 -22.52 7.40 3.17
CA GLU A 509 -22.36 6.08 2.58
C GLU A 509 -21.19 5.34 3.23
N LYS A 510 -21.50 4.17 3.76
CA LYS A 510 -20.53 3.18 4.24
C LYS A 510 -19.70 2.67 3.05
N ASN A 511 -18.62 3.36 2.73
CA ASN A 511 -17.47 2.82 2.02
C ASN A 511 -16.35 2.45 3.00
N ALA A 512 -16.71 1.81 4.11
CA ALA A 512 -15.79 1.31 5.13
C ALA A 512 -15.70 -0.23 5.08
N LYS A 513 -15.28 -0.75 3.93
CA LYS A 513 -14.57 -2.04 3.87
C LYS A 513 -13.21 -1.71 3.28
N ASN A 514 -12.29 -1.27 4.15
CA ASN A 514 -10.83 -1.17 4.00
C ASN A 514 -10.18 -0.31 5.11
N SER A 515 -10.75 -0.26 6.32
CA SER A 515 -10.16 0.50 7.44
C SER A 515 -10.01 -0.40 8.68
N GLU A 516 -9.26 -1.49 8.53
CA GLU A 516 -8.65 -2.18 9.69
C GLU A 516 -7.33 -1.51 10.13
N ALA A 517 -6.95 -0.39 9.49
CA ALA A 517 -5.82 0.41 9.92
C ALA A 517 -6.27 1.45 10.97
N LEU A 518 -5.85 1.22 12.21
CA LEU A 518 -5.95 2.09 13.40
C LEU A 518 -7.30 2.11 14.15
N PRO A 519 -7.72 0.98 14.76
CA PRO A 519 -8.73 1.00 15.83
C PRO A 519 -8.40 1.97 16.98
N ASP A 520 -7.10 2.19 17.27
CA ASP A 520 -6.65 3.10 18.32
C ASP A 520 -6.93 4.59 18.03
N ALA A 521 -7.02 4.99 16.75
CA ALA A 521 -7.28 6.39 16.40
C ALA A 521 -8.75 6.77 16.63
N ALA A 522 -9.65 5.82 16.38
CA ALA A 522 -11.06 5.95 16.71
C ALA A 522 -11.26 5.98 18.24
N ALA A 523 -10.53 5.15 18.99
CA ALA A 523 -10.57 5.14 20.45
C ALA A 523 -10.09 6.47 21.07
N VAL A 524 -8.99 7.03 20.56
CA VAL A 524 -8.51 8.37 20.98
C VAL A 524 -9.54 9.46 20.71
N THR A 525 -10.20 9.43 19.54
CA THR A 525 -11.25 10.39 19.19
C THR A 525 -12.45 10.29 20.15
N GLN A 526 -12.87 9.08 20.49
CA GLN A 526 -13.95 8.82 21.44
C GLN A 526 -13.60 9.31 22.86
N ASN A 527 -12.35 9.15 23.30
CA ASN A 527 -11.90 9.67 24.60
C ASN A 527 -11.92 11.20 24.64
N VAL A 528 -11.53 11.87 23.55
CA VAL A 528 -11.59 13.34 23.45
C VAL A 528 -13.04 13.83 23.54
N GLU A 529 -13.99 13.19 22.84
CA GLU A 529 -15.41 13.54 22.93
C GLU A 529 -15.96 13.35 24.36
N THR A 530 -15.56 12.27 25.02
CA THR A 530 -15.95 11.99 26.41
C THR A 530 -15.42 13.06 27.37
N ILE A 531 -14.15 13.48 27.20
CA ILE A 531 -13.53 14.54 27.99
C ILE A 531 -14.24 15.88 27.76
N LEU A 532 -14.58 16.23 26.52
CA LEU A 532 -15.28 17.48 26.21
C LEU A 532 -16.63 17.58 26.94
N ASP A 533 -17.36 16.47 26.99
CA ASP A 533 -18.63 16.42 27.72
C ASP A 533 -18.44 16.41 29.24
N GLN A 534 -17.44 15.70 29.77
CA GLN A 534 -17.08 15.80 31.19
C GLN A 534 -16.76 17.25 31.59
N VAL A 535 -15.97 17.96 30.78
CA VAL A 535 -15.65 19.38 30.99
C VAL A 535 -16.91 20.25 30.95
N LYS A 536 -17.86 19.97 30.05
CA LYS A 536 -19.13 20.71 29.97
C LYS A 536 -20.00 20.52 31.22
N HIS A 537 -20.09 19.30 31.73
CA HIS A 537 -20.83 19.00 32.96
C HIS A 537 -20.14 19.62 34.18
N LEU A 538 -18.82 19.52 34.26
CA LEU A 538 -18.01 20.16 35.29
C LEU A 538 -18.18 21.68 35.30
N LYS A 539 -18.12 22.33 34.13
CA LYS A 539 -18.37 23.76 33.99
C LYS A 539 -19.75 24.16 34.52
N THR A 540 -20.77 23.36 34.23
CA THR A 540 -22.13 23.60 34.71
C THR A 540 -22.22 23.48 36.23
N ALA A 541 -21.62 22.43 36.81
CA ALA A 541 -21.57 22.23 38.26
C ALA A 541 -20.81 23.36 38.98
N VAL A 542 -19.66 23.78 38.44
CA VAL A 542 -18.86 24.90 38.98
C VAL A 542 -19.63 26.22 38.88
N ASN A 543 -20.30 26.50 37.76
CA ASN A 543 -21.14 27.69 37.64
C ASN A 543 -22.26 27.69 38.68
N HIS A 544 -22.87 26.53 38.95
CA HIS A 544 -23.89 26.41 39.99
C HIS A 544 -23.29 26.67 41.38
N THR A 545 -22.07 26.20 41.67
CA THR A 545 -21.33 26.54 42.90
C THR A 545 -21.11 28.05 43.03
N ILE A 546 -20.73 28.72 41.94
CA ILE A 546 -20.49 30.17 41.91
C ILE A 546 -21.78 30.95 42.13
N GLU A 547 -22.88 30.58 41.46
CA GLU A 547 -24.18 31.23 41.65
C GLU A 547 -24.72 31.01 43.07
N ARG A 548 -24.49 29.84 43.67
CA ARG A 548 -24.81 29.58 45.08
C ARG A 548 -23.97 30.43 46.04
N ALA A 549 -22.69 30.63 45.74
CA ALA A 549 -21.82 31.51 46.52
C ALA A 549 -22.23 32.99 46.40
N LYS A 550 -22.70 33.43 45.22
CA LYS A 550 -23.26 34.77 45.02
C LYS A 550 -24.61 34.95 45.70
N ALA A 551 -25.49 33.94 45.66
CA ALA A 551 -26.78 33.95 46.34
C ALA A 551 -26.62 33.93 47.87
N GLY A 552 -25.59 33.26 48.40
CA GLY A 552 -25.23 33.31 49.83
C GLY A 552 -24.57 34.62 50.28
N ALA A 553 -24.12 35.47 49.35
CA ALA A 553 -23.48 36.75 49.66
C ALA A 553 -24.46 37.94 49.69
N GLY A 554 -25.72 37.76 49.27
CA GLY A 554 -26.75 38.78 49.31
C GLY A 554 -28.02 38.29 50.03
N ASN A 555 -28.16 38.66 51.31
CA ASN A 555 -29.27 38.36 52.24
C ASN A 555 -29.34 36.94 52.86
N SER A 556 -28.89 36.80 54.11
CA SER A 556 -29.84 36.71 55.23
C SER A 556 -29.12 36.77 56.58
N ASP A 557 -29.15 37.95 57.17
CA ASP A 557 -29.14 38.14 58.62
C ASP A 557 -30.62 38.08 59.08
N LEU A 558 -30.93 37.20 60.05
CA LEU A 558 -32.22 37.04 60.78
C LEU A 558 -33.45 36.53 59.94
N PHE A 559 -34.20 35.47 60.25
CA PHE A 559 -34.62 34.87 61.53
C PHE A 559 -35.29 33.46 61.32
N MET A 560 -35.33 32.63 62.38
CA MET A 560 -36.06 31.34 62.62
C MET A 560 -35.46 30.03 62.02
N THR A 561 -35.15 28.95 62.75
CA THR A 561 -35.41 28.50 64.14
C THR A 561 -34.28 27.53 64.52
N SER A 562 -33.69 27.67 65.71
CA SER A 562 -32.80 26.64 66.27
C SER A 562 -33.62 25.40 66.60
N LEU A 563 -33.48 24.32 65.82
CA LEU A 563 -33.87 22.98 66.26
C LEU A 563 -33.09 22.65 67.54
N GLY A 564 -33.77 22.05 68.53
CA GLY A 564 -33.12 21.69 69.79
C GLY A 564 -32.01 20.66 69.57
N PRO A 565 -30.97 20.61 70.41
CA PRO A 565 -29.88 19.63 70.28
C PRO A 565 -30.38 18.17 70.29
N GLU A 566 -31.54 17.93 70.91
CA GLU A 566 -32.20 16.63 70.96
C GLU A 566 -32.85 16.25 69.61
N GLU A 567 -33.56 17.17 68.95
CA GLU A 567 -34.11 16.96 67.60
C GLU A 567 -33.00 16.83 66.54
N VAL A 568 -31.90 17.57 66.68
CA VAL A 568 -30.72 17.42 65.82
C VAL A 568 -30.06 16.05 66.03
N SER A 569 -30.01 15.56 67.28
CA SER A 569 -29.50 14.23 67.60
C SER A 569 -30.40 13.12 67.06
N GLU A 570 -31.73 13.26 67.19
CA GLU A 570 -32.70 12.30 66.63
C GLU A 570 -32.65 12.27 65.09
N LEU A 571 -32.54 13.43 64.45
CA LEU A 571 -32.35 13.51 63.00
C LEU A 571 -31.01 12.91 62.57
N GLN A 572 -29.92 13.13 63.32
CA GLN A 572 -28.64 12.47 63.07
C GLN A 572 -28.74 10.95 63.21
N GLU A 573 -29.44 10.45 64.23
CA GLU A 573 -29.63 9.02 64.43
C GLU A 573 -30.49 8.40 63.32
N GLN A 574 -31.55 9.10 62.87
CA GLN A 574 -32.35 8.70 61.71
C GLN A 574 -31.52 8.68 60.42
N VAL A 575 -30.63 9.66 60.22
CA VAL A 575 -29.72 9.69 59.07
C VAL A 575 -28.74 8.52 59.12
N ILE A 576 -28.19 8.17 60.29
CA ILE A 576 -27.30 7.02 60.46
C ILE A 576 -28.05 5.72 60.16
N LYS A 577 -29.29 5.59 60.65
CA LYS A 577 -30.14 4.41 60.42
C LYS A 577 -30.54 4.27 58.96
N LEU A 578 -30.84 5.37 58.27
CA LEU A 578 -31.11 5.36 56.83
C LEU A 578 -29.85 5.03 56.02
N LYS A 579 -28.69 5.54 56.42
CA LYS A 579 -27.40 5.19 55.79
C LYS A 579 -27.06 3.71 55.95
N SER A 580 -27.29 3.12 57.13
CA SER A 580 -27.06 1.68 57.33
C SER A 580 -28.02 0.85 56.48
N LEU A 581 -29.31 1.22 56.43
CA LEU A 581 -30.31 0.54 55.62
C LEU A 581 -30.01 0.63 54.12
N LEU A 582 -29.53 1.79 53.65
CA LEU A 582 -29.07 1.99 52.29
C LEU A 582 -27.85 1.11 51.98
N SER A 583 -26.91 0.98 52.92
CA SER A 583 -25.74 0.10 52.78
C SER A 583 -26.15 -1.36 52.64
N THR A 584 -27.06 -1.84 53.50
CA THR A 584 -27.58 -3.22 53.41
C THR A 584 -28.32 -3.45 52.10
N LYS A 585 -29.08 -2.46 51.60
CA LYS A 585 -29.76 -2.56 50.30
C LYS A 585 -28.77 -2.59 49.14
N ARG A 586 -27.67 -1.84 49.21
CA ARG A 586 -26.59 -1.90 48.20
C ARG A 586 -25.92 -3.27 48.18
N GLU A 587 -25.66 -3.85 49.35
CA GLU A 587 -25.08 -5.18 49.48
C GLU A 587 -26.02 -6.29 48.97
N GLN A 588 -27.33 -6.17 49.24
CA GLN A 588 -28.37 -7.04 48.68
C GLN A 588 -28.43 -6.96 47.14
N ILE A 589 -28.30 -5.76 46.56
CA ILE A 589 -28.24 -5.58 45.10
C ILE A 589 -26.97 -6.21 44.53
N ALA A 590 -25.82 -6.07 45.22
CA ALA A 590 -24.57 -6.69 44.78
C ALA A 590 -24.66 -8.22 44.76
N THR A 591 -25.22 -8.82 45.82
CA THR A 591 -25.45 -10.27 45.88
C THR A 591 -26.44 -10.75 44.82
N LEU A 592 -27.56 -10.04 44.61
CA LEU A 592 -28.50 -10.35 43.53
C LEU A 592 -27.86 -10.29 42.14
N ARG A 593 -27.00 -9.30 41.88
CA ARG A 593 -26.26 -9.20 40.61
C ARG A 593 -25.32 -10.39 40.42
N THR A 594 -24.64 -10.84 41.46
CA THR A 594 -23.78 -12.03 41.40
C THR A 594 -24.59 -13.30 41.10
N VAL A 595 -25.75 -13.47 41.76
CA VAL A 595 -26.65 -14.60 41.51
C VAL A 595 -27.20 -14.56 40.08
N LEU A 596 -27.65 -13.40 39.61
CA LEU A 596 -28.12 -13.24 38.23
C LEU A 596 -27.02 -13.53 37.19
N LYS A 597 -25.78 -13.13 37.47
CA LYS A 597 -24.64 -13.46 36.61
C LYS A 597 -24.37 -14.96 36.58
N SER A 598 -24.44 -15.64 37.72
CA SER A 598 -24.32 -17.10 37.79
C SER A 598 -25.44 -17.82 37.03
N ASN A 599 -26.69 -17.37 37.17
CA ASN A 599 -27.83 -17.92 36.44
C ASN A 599 -27.71 -17.68 34.94
N LYS A 600 -27.25 -16.50 34.52
CA LYS A 600 -26.97 -16.19 33.12
C LYS A 600 -25.93 -17.16 32.55
N ASN A 601 -24.80 -17.33 33.23
CA ASN A 601 -23.74 -18.25 32.80
C ASN A 601 -24.25 -19.71 32.71
N THR A 602 -25.10 -20.12 33.65
CA THR A 602 -25.72 -21.46 33.65
C THR A 602 -26.67 -21.64 32.46
N ALA A 603 -27.48 -20.61 32.16
CA ALA A 603 -28.37 -20.62 30.99
C ALA A 603 -27.60 -20.63 29.67
N GLU A 604 -26.53 -19.85 29.56
CA GLU A 604 -25.64 -19.85 28.40
C GLU A 604 -24.97 -21.22 28.19
N PHE A 605 -24.51 -21.86 29.27
CA PHE A 605 -23.96 -23.21 29.20
C PHE A 605 -25.01 -24.23 28.74
N ALA A 606 -26.24 -24.17 29.27
CA ALA A 606 -27.32 -25.05 28.84
C ALA A 606 -27.71 -24.84 27.36
N LEU A 607 -27.75 -23.58 26.89
CA LEU A 607 -27.99 -23.23 25.49
C LEU A 607 -26.89 -23.74 24.56
N SER A 608 -25.63 -23.57 24.97
CA SER A 608 -24.48 -24.11 24.22
C SER A 608 -24.55 -25.63 24.07
N ASN A 609 -24.95 -26.32 25.15
CA ASN A 609 -25.07 -27.78 25.15
C ASN A 609 -26.25 -28.25 24.27
N LEU A 610 -27.40 -27.55 24.31
CA LEU A 610 -28.53 -27.82 23.42
C LEU A 610 -28.17 -27.57 21.95
N LYS A 611 -27.43 -26.49 21.67
CA LYS A 611 -26.95 -26.19 20.32
C LYS A 611 -26.02 -27.29 19.81
N SER A 612 -25.06 -27.71 20.64
CA SER A 612 -24.17 -28.82 20.30
C SER A 612 -24.92 -30.13 20.03
N LYS A 613 -25.95 -30.46 20.83
CA LYS A 613 -26.81 -31.62 20.56
C LYS A 613 -27.57 -31.50 19.26
N TYR A 614 -28.16 -30.33 18.98
CA TYR A 614 -28.88 -30.09 17.73
C TYR A 614 -27.95 -30.21 16.51
N ASP A 615 -26.74 -29.66 16.59
CA ASP A 615 -25.75 -29.74 15.51
C ASP A 615 -25.29 -31.20 15.29
N ASN A 616 -25.14 -31.99 16.37
CA ASN A 616 -24.83 -33.41 16.28
C ASN A 616 -25.99 -34.22 15.68
N GLU A 617 -27.23 -34.00 16.10
CA GLU A 617 -28.42 -34.65 15.54
C GLU A 617 -28.58 -34.29 14.05
N LYS A 618 -28.37 -33.02 13.70
CA LYS A 618 -28.37 -32.55 12.31
C LYS A 618 -27.30 -33.23 11.47
N ALA A 619 -26.09 -33.42 12.01
CA ALA A 619 -25.01 -34.14 11.33
C ALA A 619 -25.39 -35.61 11.09
N VAL A 620 -25.93 -36.30 12.10
CA VAL A 620 -26.37 -37.70 11.98
C VAL A 620 -27.52 -37.85 10.97
N VAL A 621 -28.50 -36.94 10.96
CA VAL A 621 -29.57 -36.95 9.96
C VAL A 621 -29.00 -36.72 8.55
N SER A 622 -28.08 -35.77 8.40
CA SER A 622 -27.43 -35.50 7.11
C SER A 622 -26.61 -36.70 6.62
N GLU A 623 -26.01 -37.47 7.52
CA GLU A 623 -25.24 -38.68 7.21
C GLU A 623 -26.13 -39.88 6.90
N THR A 624 -27.35 -39.93 7.44
CA THR A 624 -28.35 -40.98 7.16
C THR A 624 -29.15 -40.72 5.87
N MET A 625 -29.15 -39.48 5.38
CA MET A 625 -29.84 -39.08 4.14
C MET A 625 -28.94 -39.13 2.88
N MET A 626 -27.64 -39.41 3.04
CA MET A 626 -26.74 -39.84 1.95
C MET A 626 -26.74 -41.36 1.85
#